data_AF-A0A3G6N6W2-F1
#
_entry.id   AF-A0A3G6N6W2-F1
#
_cell.length_a   1.000
_cell.length_b   1.000
_cell.length_c   1.000
_cell.angle_alpha   90.00
_cell.angle_beta   90.00
_cell.angle_gamma   90.00
#
_symmetry.space_group_name_H-M   'P 1'
#
loop_
_entity.id
_entity.type
_entity.pdbx_description
1 polymer ?
#
loop_
_entity_poly.entity_id
_entity_poly.type
_entity_poly.pdbx_seq_one_letter_code
_entity_poly.pdbx_strand_id
1 'polypeptide(L)' 'MSQQTLAIDLEISQSKVSKIENGTEKITLPYFIKILKYFSLSSDEMIDFLEDKKKRQIQ' A
#
# COMPACT_ATOMS: atom_id res chain seq x y z
N MET A 1 12.22 6.94 -1.69
CA MET A 1 12.33 5.47 -1.78
C MET A 1 11.98 5.05 -3.20
N SER A 2 12.68 4.06 -3.79
CA SER A 2 12.38 3.57 -5.14
C SER A 2 11.44 2.36 -5.12
N GLN A 3 10.71 2.09 -6.21
CA GLN A 3 9.91 0.87 -6.35
C GLN A 3 10.76 -0.40 -6.24
N GLN A 4 12.01 -0.36 -6.72
CA GLN A 4 12.92 -1.50 -6.65
C GLN A 4 13.36 -1.78 -5.21
N THR A 5 13.64 -0.75 -4.42
CA THR A 5 13.94 -0.88 -2.99
C THR A 5 12.76 -1.52 -2.25
N LEU A 6 11.55 -0.99 -2.46
CA LEU A 6 10.34 -1.54 -1.84
C LEU A 6 10.09 -3.01 -2.24
N ALA A 7 10.34 -3.35 -3.51
CA ALA A 7 10.18 -4.71 -4.00
C ALA A 7 11.16 -5.69 -3.33
N ILE A 8 12.43 -5.28 -3.18
CA ILE A 8 13.46 -6.05 -2.48
C ILE A 8 13.03 -6.27 -1.02
N ASP A 9 12.67 -5.19 -0.33
CA ASP A 9 12.37 -5.24 1.11
C ASP A 9 11.09 -6.05 1.42
N LEU A 10 10.11 -6.06 0.50
CA LEU A 10 8.86 -6.82 0.66
C LEU A 10 8.93 -8.24 0.08
N GLU A 11 10.07 -8.63 -0.50
CA GLU A 11 10.32 -9.91 -1.18
C GLU A 11 9.30 -10.21 -2.29
N ILE A 12 9.07 -9.21 -3.16
CA ILE A 12 8.20 -9.34 -4.32
C ILE A 12 8.85 -8.75 -5.57
N SER A 13 8.27 -8.98 -6.74
CA SER A 13 8.77 -8.37 -7.97
C SER A 13 8.44 -6.88 -8.04
N GLN A 14 9.36 -6.08 -8.57
CA GLN A 14 9.12 -4.66 -8.83
C GLN A 14 7.96 -4.46 -9.81
N SER A 15 7.76 -5.37 -10.76
CA SER A 15 6.58 -5.38 -11.64
C SER A 15 5.27 -5.45 -10.86
N LYS A 16 5.20 -6.26 -9.79
CA LYS A 16 4.01 -6.35 -8.93
C LYS A 16 3.75 -5.03 -8.18
N VAL A 17 4.79 -4.41 -7.62
CA VAL A 17 4.70 -3.07 -7.01
C VAL A 17 4.13 -2.07 -8.02
N SER A 18 4.73 -2.01 -9.21
CA SER A 18 4.32 -1.09 -10.29
C SER A 18 2.86 -1.28 -10.69
N LYS A 19 2.41 -2.52 -10.86
CA LYS A 19 1.01 -2.79 -11.23
C LYS A 19 0.02 -2.34 -10.16
N ILE A 20 0.37 -2.50 -8.89
CA ILE A 20 -0.45 -2.09 -7.76
C ILE A 20 -0.53 -0.57 -7.66
N GLU A 21 0.61 0.13 -7.75
CA GLU A 21 0.65 1.61 -7.73
C GLU A 21 -0.12 2.22 -8.91
N ASN A 22 -0.07 1.58 -10.08
CA ASN A 22 -0.82 2.00 -11.27
C ASN A 22 -2.28 1.54 -11.28
N GLY A 23 -2.74 0.82 -10.25
CA GLY A 23 -4.13 0.34 -10.13
C GLY A 23 -4.51 -0.78 -11.11
N THR A 24 -3.55 -1.39 -11.79
CA THR A 24 -3.75 -2.49 -12.75
C THR A 24 -3.77 -3.87 -12.10
N GLU A 25 -3.31 -3.97 -10.85
CA GLU A 25 -3.41 -5.16 -10.02
C GLU A 25 -3.94 -4.77 -8.63
N LYS A 26 -4.89 -5.55 -8.11
CA LYS A 26 -5.40 -5.33 -6.74
C LYS A 26 -4.41 -5.89 -5.72
N ILE A 27 -4.22 -5.12 -4.64
CA ILE A 27 -3.47 -5.57 -3.48
C ILE A 27 -4.21 -6.73 -2.77
N THR A 28 -3.46 -7.73 -2.32
CA THR A 28 -3.97 -8.80 -1.44
C THR A 28 -3.79 -8.40 0.02
N LEU A 29 -4.64 -8.93 0.91
CA LEU A 29 -4.54 -8.64 2.35
C LEU A 29 -3.17 -9.01 2.95
N PRO A 30 -2.54 -10.16 2.64
CA PRO A 30 -1.19 -10.45 3.14
C PRO A 30 -0.15 -9.42 2.69
N TYR A 31 -0.24 -8.94 1.45
CA TYR A 31 0.68 -7.92 0.94
C TYR A 31 0.43 -6.56 1.60
N PHE A 32 -0.83 -6.20 1.82
CA PHE A 32 -1.20 -5.00 2.56
C PHE A 32 -0.61 -4.99 3.98
N ILE A 33 -0.74 -6.11 4.71
CA ILE A 33 -0.16 -6.22 6.06
C ILE A 33 1.37 -6.08 6.03
N LYS A 34 2.05 -6.66 5.02
CA LYS A 34 3.50 -6.48 4.84
C LYS A 34 3.87 -5.00 4.64
N ILE A 35 3.13 -4.28 3.82
CA ILE A 35 3.32 -2.83 3.60
C ILE A 35 3.15 -2.06 4.91
N LEU A 36 2.06 -2.29 5.65
CA LEU A 36 1.82 -1.59 6.92
C LEU A 36 2.98 -1.78 7.89
N LYS A 37 3.44 -3.03 8.06
CA LYS A 37 4.60 -3.33 8.90
C LYS A 37 5.88 -2.63 8.43
N TYR A 38 6.15 -2.65 7.13
CA TYR A 38 7.34 -2.02 6.55
C TYR A 38 7.40 -0.52 6.86
N PHE A 39 6.27 0.18 6.76
CA PHE A 39 6.18 1.60 7.06
C PHE A 39 5.92 1.91 8.54
N SER A 40 5.92 0.89 9.42
CA SER A 40 5.56 1.04 10.84
C SER A 40 4.19 1.70 11.06
N LEU A 41 3.24 1.42 10.16
CA LEU A 41 1.87 1.92 10.24
C LEU A 41 0.99 0.92 10.99
N SER A 42 0.17 1.43 11.90
CA SER A 42 -0.92 0.67 12.50
C SER A 42 -2.10 0.54 11.53
N SER A 43 -2.93 -0.48 11.75
CA SER A 43 -4.17 -0.65 11.00
C SER A 43 -5.12 0.53 11.22
N ASP A 44 -5.15 1.08 12.43
CA ASP A 44 -6.05 2.17 12.82
C ASP A 44 -5.69 3.48 12.08
N GLU A 45 -4.41 3.85 12.06
CA GLU A 45 -3.93 5.01 11.29
C GLU A 45 -4.29 4.91 9.81
N MET A 46 -4.26 3.69 9.26
CA MET A 46 -4.60 3.47 7.86
C MET A 46 -6.11 3.51 7.60
N ILE A 47 -6.94 3.03 8.55
CA ILE A 47 -8.39 3.15 8.48
C ILE A 47 -8.78 4.62 8.52
N ASP A 48 -8.25 5.39 9.46
CA ASP A 48 -8.51 6.83 9.60
C ASP A 48 -8.17 7.58 8.31
N PHE A 49 -6.99 7.29 7.73
CA PHE A 49 -6.57 7.88 6.46
C PHE A 49 -7.55 7.59 5.30
N LEU A 50 -8.04 6.35 5.21
CA LEU A 50 -8.97 5.92 4.17
C LEU A 50 -10.35 6.56 4.34
N GLU A 51 -10.85 6.66 5.57
CA GLU A 51 -12.12 7.33 5.87
C GLU A 51 -12.06 8.82 5.53
N ASP A 52 -10.98 9.50 5.86
CA ASP A 52 -10.79 10.92 5.54
C ASP A 52 -10.66 11.17 4.03
N LYS A 53 -10.04 10.25 3.30
CA LYS A 53 -10.02 10.33 1.83
C LYS A 53 -11.43 10.19 1.25
N LYS A 54 -12.28 9.33 1.81
CA LYS A 54 -13.67 9.17 1.38
C LYS A 54 -14.51 10.42 1.64
N LYS A 55 -14.35 11.06 2.81
CA LYS A 55 -15.05 12.31 3.14
C LYS A 55 -14.71 13.45 2.17
N ARG A 56 -13.44 13.56 1.76
CA ARG A 56 -12.96 14.58 0.80
C ARG A 56 -13.41 14.37 -0.65
N GLN A 57 -13.90 13.20 -1.02
CA GLN A 57 -14.43 12.94 -2.37
C GLN A 57 -15.95 13.22 -2.51
N ILE A 58 -16.63 13.48 -1.39
CA ILE A 58 -18.08 13.70 -1.33
C ILE A 58 -18.41 15.19 -1.11
N GLN A 59 -17.40 16.02 -0.85
CA GLN A 59 -17.48 17.50 -0.87
C GLN A 59 -17.02 18.03 -2.22
#